data_AF-A0A938NUP2-F1
#
_entry.id   AF-A0A938NUP2-F1
#
_cell.length_a   1.000
_cell.length_b   1.000
_cell.length_c   1.000
_cell.angle_alpha   90.00
_cell.angle_beta   90.00
_cell.angle_gamma   90.00
#
_symmetry.space_group_name_H-M   'P 1'
#
loop_
_entity.id
_entity.type
_entity.pdbx_description
1 polymer ?
#
loop_
_entity_poly.entity_id
_entity_poly.type
_entity_poly.pdbx_seq_one_letter_code
_entity_poly.pdbx_strand_id
1 'polypeptide(L)'
;MKDKKIIEPIKMLIFTASVILFVAAQFSNKTSGSKTETSNYNLSGSNNNIRYFHNGVHCDNNQYFDKLKYNTWQKHTKIIESDDNGSEQIRTIMYRPIIQYLCGGQRSDYQAEQITDENQPYWFYSYENSLVNYNLGIWDTIDNSQYGNGERVKYCKSNSEEPGKNACYILEKLRANREQSNRYVNLWNSDSLYNWYIMPRVRVDSAFVNRPQNFNKPVFALEIYDWNGDLFRQVIVSARHFKCEFDKIYEGNYIDTFCTQMCCDSTNFVIAPDNRLLSPYGTDPYDKSIKCKIDYKIYWYGNCDMWIDYIRIENEPAHMYLTNKNSMLVSKLNSEVRRTMHLCDKEVNIPLYYMTDKLELNNLPSIRGINRQIIQASGNKISLMPVIDYEFLKASIPDVNKNGLSIFQLKDYISDFSGIKIIALNYETKEQVQCLNEIFRIPNIKYDVISDKSGTKGNMLLCQME
;
A
#
# COMPACT_ATOMS: atom_id res chain seq x y z
N MET A 1 28.72 34.60 -30.28
CA MET A 1 28.67 35.17 -28.91
C MET A 1 27.81 36.46 -28.86
N LYS A 2 26.53 36.42 -29.25
CA LYS A 2 25.63 37.60 -29.14
C LYS A 2 24.24 37.34 -28.56
N ASP A 3 23.88 36.10 -28.19
CA ASP A 3 22.50 35.79 -27.76
C ASP A 3 22.30 35.71 -26.24
N LYS A 4 23.36 35.84 -25.43
CA LYS A 4 23.24 35.78 -23.96
C LYS A 4 22.71 37.06 -23.29
N LYS A 5 22.59 38.19 -24.02
CA LYS A 5 22.19 39.49 -23.41
C LYS A 5 20.68 39.72 -23.31
N ILE A 6 19.84 38.88 -23.91
CA ILE A 6 18.37 39.08 -23.93
C ILE A 6 17.65 38.25 -22.85
N ILE A 7 18.27 37.18 -22.34
CA ILE A 7 17.62 36.24 -21.40
C ILE A 7 17.51 36.80 -19.97
N GLU A 8 18.51 37.54 -19.52
CA GLU A 8 18.56 38.16 -18.19
C GLU A 8 17.40 39.14 -17.91
N PRO A 9 17.10 40.12 -18.79
CA PRO A 9 15.99 41.05 -18.55
C PRO A 9 14.61 40.36 -18.58
N ILE A 10 14.43 39.28 -19.35
CA ILE A 10 13.18 38.51 -19.40
C ILE A 10 12.96 37.75 -18.08
N LYS A 11 14.01 37.15 -17.52
CA LYS A 11 13.93 36.47 -16.21
C LYS A 11 13.58 37.46 -15.09
N MET A 12 14.17 38.65 -15.13
CA MET A 12 13.88 39.70 -14.14
C MET A 12 12.43 40.21 -14.28
N LEU A 13 11.90 40.32 -15.50
CA LEU A 13 10.51 40.70 -15.76
C LEU A 13 9.51 39.66 -15.24
N ILE A 14 9.77 38.37 -15.48
CA ILE A 14 8.93 37.26 -15.00
C ILE A 14 8.95 37.18 -13.47
N PHE A 15 10.12 37.35 -12.86
CA PHE A 15 10.25 37.35 -11.40
C PHE A 15 9.47 38.52 -10.78
N THR A 16 9.58 39.72 -11.36
CA THR A 16 8.87 40.91 -10.88
C THR A 16 7.35 40.76 -11.03
N ALA A 17 6.87 40.20 -12.15
CA ALA A 17 5.45 39.92 -12.37
C ALA A 17 4.90 38.89 -11.35
N SER A 18 5.69 37.88 -11.02
CA SER A 18 5.32 36.84 -10.04
C SER A 18 5.22 37.39 -8.62
N VAL A 19 6.12 38.29 -8.23
CA VAL A 19 6.07 38.98 -6.92
C VAL A 19 4.87 39.93 -6.84
N ILE A 20 4.55 40.65 -7.92
CA ILE A 20 3.37 41.54 -7.96
C ILE A 20 2.07 40.74 -7.83
N LEU A 21 1.94 39.59 -8.51
CA LEU A 21 0.79 38.69 -8.39
C LEU A 21 0.65 38.11 -6.98
N PHE A 22 1.76 37.75 -6.35
CA PHE A 22 1.76 37.24 -4.97
C PHE A 22 1.33 38.31 -3.96
N VAL A 23 1.83 39.54 -4.11
CA VAL A 23 1.44 40.67 -3.25
C VAL A 23 -0.03 41.04 -3.47
N ALA A 24 -0.52 41.05 -4.72
CA ALA A 24 -1.92 41.31 -5.03
C ALA A 24 -2.86 40.26 -4.41
N ALA A 25 -2.47 38.98 -4.40
CA ALA A 25 -3.23 37.90 -3.74
C ALA A 25 -3.30 38.08 -2.21
N GLN A 26 -2.22 38.56 -1.58
CA GLN A 26 -2.19 38.84 -0.14
C GLN A 26 -3.06 40.04 0.25
N PHE A 27 -3.16 41.05 -0.62
CA PHE A 27 -4.07 42.19 -0.40
C PHE A 27 -5.53 41.87 -0.70
N SER A 28 -5.83 40.97 -1.64
CA SER A 28 -7.21 40.50 -1.91
C SER A 28 -7.82 39.75 -0.71
N ASN A 29 -6.99 39.18 0.17
CA ASN A 29 -7.47 38.46 1.35
C ASN A 29 -7.74 39.35 2.58
N LYS A 30 -7.51 40.68 2.49
CA LYS A 30 -7.69 41.60 3.63
C LYS A 30 -8.92 42.51 3.57
N THR A 31 -9.75 42.41 2.54
CA THR A 31 -11.01 43.16 2.45
C THR A 31 -12.17 42.26 2.04
N SER A 32 -12.66 41.47 2.99
CA SER A 32 -14.07 41.03 2.98
C SER A 32 -14.57 41.00 4.42
N GLY A 33 -15.08 42.16 4.85
CA GLY A 33 -15.95 42.26 6.00
C GLY A 33 -17.20 41.40 5.77
N SER A 34 -17.68 40.80 6.84
CA SER A 34 -18.89 39.99 6.93
C SER A 34 -20.04 40.59 6.11
N LYS A 35 -20.45 39.89 5.06
CA LYS A 35 -21.82 39.91 4.56
C LYS A 35 -22.28 38.48 4.39
N THR A 36 -23.21 38.08 5.23
CA THR A 36 -24.07 36.92 5.03
C THR A 36 -24.86 37.11 3.74
N GLU A 37 -24.35 36.57 2.63
CA GLU A 37 -25.13 36.29 1.44
C GLU A 37 -25.59 34.84 1.50
N THR A 38 -26.87 34.65 1.81
CA THR A 38 -27.60 33.42 1.50
C THR A 38 -27.66 33.26 -0.02
N SER A 39 -26.72 32.52 -0.58
CA SER A 39 -26.84 31.98 -1.93
C SER A 39 -27.70 30.72 -1.87
N ASN A 40 -28.97 30.85 -2.27
CA ASN A 40 -29.84 29.71 -2.53
C ASN A 40 -29.38 29.04 -3.82
N TYR A 41 -28.45 28.09 -3.71
CA TYR A 41 -28.25 27.08 -4.74
C TYR A 41 -29.33 26.01 -4.56
N ASN A 42 -30.36 26.06 -5.41
CA ASN A 42 -31.29 24.94 -5.58
C ASN A 42 -30.53 23.79 -6.26
N LEU A 43 -29.92 22.93 -5.44
CA LEU A 43 -29.48 21.60 -5.84
C LEU A 43 -30.73 20.72 -5.99
N SER A 44 -31.24 20.57 -7.22
CA SER A 44 -32.16 19.48 -7.54
C SER A 44 -31.35 18.18 -7.64
N GLY A 45 -30.91 17.66 -6.49
CA GLY A 45 -30.33 16.32 -6.38
C GLY A 45 -31.44 15.29 -6.27
N SER A 46 -31.41 14.26 -7.11
CA SER A 46 -32.17 13.03 -6.86
C SER A 46 -31.74 12.46 -5.50
N ASN A 47 -32.64 12.39 -4.52
CA ASN A 47 -32.36 11.78 -3.22
C ASN A 47 -32.06 10.28 -3.40
N ASN A 48 -30.79 9.90 -3.46
CA ASN A 48 -30.41 8.49 -3.32
C ASN A 48 -30.17 8.23 -1.83
N ASN A 49 -31.14 7.61 -1.16
CA ASN A 49 -30.98 7.22 0.23
C ASN A 49 -30.01 6.02 0.35
N ILE A 50 -28.79 6.27 0.82
CA ILE A 50 -27.85 5.22 1.24
C ILE A 50 -28.23 4.79 2.67
N ARG A 51 -28.65 3.53 2.84
CA ARG A 51 -28.97 2.96 4.15
C ARG A 51 -27.82 2.08 4.63
N TYR A 52 -27.32 2.36 5.83
CA TYR A 52 -26.30 1.56 6.51
C TYR A 52 -26.94 0.32 7.13
N PHE A 53 -26.40 -0.87 6.82
CA PHE A 53 -26.84 -2.12 7.45
C PHE A 53 -25.68 -2.81 8.16
N HIS A 54 -25.89 -3.15 9.44
CA HIS A 54 -24.90 -3.78 10.28
C HIS A 54 -25.44 -5.10 10.84
N ASN A 55 -25.34 -6.21 10.10
CA ASN A 55 -25.89 -7.51 10.53
C ASN A 55 -24.96 -8.70 10.21
N GLY A 56 -24.90 -9.68 11.11
CA GLY A 56 -24.26 -10.99 10.93
C GLY A 56 -25.06 -12.12 11.59
N VAL A 57 -25.11 -13.29 10.94
CA VAL A 57 -25.84 -14.49 11.40
C VAL A 57 -24.85 -15.63 11.64
N HIS A 58 -25.07 -16.38 12.73
CA HIS A 58 -24.32 -17.54 13.22
C HIS A 58 -23.65 -18.42 12.14
N CYS A 59 -22.40 -18.79 12.41
CA CYS A 59 -21.82 -20.09 12.03
C CYS A 59 -20.79 -20.54 13.09
N ASP A 60 -20.97 -21.76 13.57
CA ASP A 60 -20.20 -22.39 14.63
C ASP A 60 -18.78 -22.78 14.18
N ASN A 61 -17.88 -22.83 15.18
CA ASN A 61 -16.51 -23.35 15.17
C ASN A 61 -15.44 -22.52 14.43
N ASN A 62 -14.89 -21.51 15.10
CA ASN A 62 -13.57 -20.96 14.77
C ASN A 62 -12.78 -20.58 16.04
N GLN A 63 -12.00 -21.52 16.58
CA GLN A 63 -11.09 -21.30 17.71
C GLN A 63 -10.10 -20.13 17.52
N TYR A 64 -9.81 -19.73 16.26
CA TYR A 64 -8.95 -18.57 15.97
C TYR A 64 -9.65 -17.23 16.22
N PHE A 65 -10.94 -17.11 15.89
CA PHE A 65 -11.73 -15.90 16.17
C PHE A 65 -12.21 -15.84 17.63
N ASP A 66 -12.32 -17.00 18.31
CA ASP A 66 -12.59 -17.07 19.75
C ASP A 66 -11.45 -16.46 20.59
N LYS A 67 -10.18 -16.62 20.16
CA LYS A 67 -9.02 -15.97 20.78
C LYS A 67 -9.07 -14.44 20.68
N LEU A 68 -9.75 -13.90 19.67
CA LEU A 68 -9.98 -12.47 19.48
C LEU A 68 -11.22 -11.94 20.25
N LYS A 69 -11.84 -12.76 21.12
CA LYS A 69 -13.02 -12.42 21.94
C LYS A 69 -14.25 -11.92 21.15
N TYR A 70 -14.48 -12.45 19.95
CA TYR A 70 -15.56 -12.01 19.04
C TYR A 70 -16.99 -12.51 19.38
N ASN A 71 -17.18 -13.34 20.40
CA ASN A 71 -18.48 -14.00 20.68
C ASN A 71 -19.56 -13.12 21.33
N THR A 72 -19.32 -11.85 21.62
CA THR A 72 -20.28 -10.99 22.35
C THR A 72 -21.08 -9.99 21.51
N TRP A 73 -20.84 -9.89 20.20
CA TRP A 73 -21.45 -8.85 19.33
C TRP A 73 -22.41 -9.39 18.24
N GLN A 74 -22.93 -10.61 18.41
CA GLN A 74 -23.71 -11.32 17.38
C GLN A 74 -25.23 -11.14 17.50
N LYS A 75 -25.76 -9.91 17.43
CA LYS A 75 -27.23 -9.77 17.44
C LYS A 75 -27.77 -8.62 16.58
N HIS A 76 -28.82 -9.00 15.83
CA HIS A 76 -29.83 -8.24 15.08
C HIS A 76 -29.64 -8.22 13.56
N THR A 77 -30.72 -8.61 12.88
CA THR A 77 -30.99 -8.40 11.45
C THR A 77 -32.37 -7.77 11.39
N LYS A 78 -32.50 -6.56 10.86
CA LYS A 78 -33.80 -6.01 10.43
C LYS A 78 -33.67 -5.60 8.97
N ILE A 79 -34.23 -6.41 8.08
CA ILE A 79 -34.55 -5.99 6.72
C ILE A 79 -35.65 -4.96 6.88
N ILE A 80 -35.42 -3.72 6.43
CA ILE A 80 -36.50 -2.75 6.33
C ILE A 80 -37.11 -3.00 4.96
N GLU A 81 -38.17 -3.82 4.91
CA GLU A 81 -39.14 -3.76 3.83
C GLU A 81 -39.67 -2.32 3.81
N SER A 82 -39.27 -1.52 2.82
CA SER A 82 -39.89 -0.22 2.60
C SER A 82 -41.03 -0.39 1.60
N ASP A 83 -42.24 -0.38 2.12
CA ASP A 83 -43.49 -0.29 1.34
C ASP A 83 -43.73 1.10 0.73
N ASP A 84 -42.80 2.06 0.87
CA ASP A 84 -42.98 3.42 0.36
C ASP A 84 -42.00 3.77 -0.79
N ASN A 85 -42.59 3.95 -1.96
CA ASN A 85 -42.14 4.69 -3.16
C ASN A 85 -41.03 4.08 -4.04
N GLY A 86 -41.48 3.46 -5.13
CA GLY A 86 -40.67 2.86 -6.19
C GLY A 86 -39.92 3.83 -7.13
N SER A 87 -39.03 4.67 -6.60
CA SER A 87 -38.11 5.45 -7.45
C SER A 87 -36.69 5.67 -6.91
N GLU A 88 -36.37 5.22 -5.69
CA GLU A 88 -35.01 5.41 -5.14
C GLU A 88 -34.20 4.10 -5.23
N GLN A 89 -33.09 4.13 -5.96
CA GLN A 89 -32.13 3.02 -6.02
C GLN A 89 -31.39 2.93 -4.68
N ILE A 90 -31.95 2.20 -3.71
CA ILE A 90 -31.31 1.94 -2.44
C ILE A 90 -30.02 1.16 -2.71
N ARG A 91 -28.87 1.65 -2.20
CA ARG A 91 -27.60 0.90 -2.23
C ARG A 91 -27.41 0.20 -0.90
N THR A 92 -27.10 -1.09 -0.91
CA THR A 92 -26.82 -1.86 0.32
C THR A 92 -25.32 -1.92 0.56
N ILE A 93 -24.89 -1.35 1.68
CA ILE A 93 -23.49 -1.39 2.13
C ILE A 93 -23.35 -2.44 3.24
N MET A 94 -22.33 -3.30 3.12
CA MET A 94 -22.10 -4.40 4.05
C MET A 94 -20.68 -4.36 4.63
N TYR A 95 -20.59 -4.52 5.94
CA TYR A 95 -19.35 -4.86 6.64
C TYR A 95 -19.28 -6.36 6.87
N ARG A 96 -18.17 -7.00 6.49
CA ARG A 96 -17.93 -8.43 6.72
C ARG A 96 -16.55 -8.67 7.33
N PRO A 97 -16.44 -9.34 8.49
CA PRO A 97 -15.16 -9.54 9.17
C PRO A 97 -14.07 -10.17 8.29
N ILE A 98 -14.41 -11.22 7.53
CA ILE A 98 -13.43 -11.86 6.64
C ILE A 98 -12.95 -10.91 5.54
N ILE A 99 -13.82 -10.03 5.04
CA ILE A 99 -13.46 -9.07 4.00
C ILE A 99 -12.60 -7.96 4.59
N GLN A 100 -12.97 -7.45 5.77
CA GLN A 100 -12.21 -6.44 6.52
C GLN A 100 -10.81 -6.93 6.87
N TYR A 101 -10.71 -8.14 7.44
CA TYR A 101 -9.45 -8.79 7.76
C TYR A 101 -8.54 -8.92 6.53
N LEU A 102 -9.08 -9.42 5.41
CA LEU A 102 -8.28 -9.59 4.20
C LEU A 102 -7.92 -8.23 3.57
N CYS A 103 -8.84 -7.26 3.54
CA CYS A 103 -8.59 -5.92 2.99
C CYS A 103 -7.59 -5.13 3.83
N GLY A 104 -7.49 -5.41 5.13
CA GLY A 104 -6.43 -4.91 6.01
C GLY A 104 -5.07 -5.55 5.77
N GLY A 105 -4.96 -6.51 4.84
CA GLY A 105 -3.69 -7.01 4.37
C GLY A 105 -2.86 -5.88 3.76
N GLN A 106 -1.63 -5.69 4.24
CA GLN A 106 -0.68 -4.69 3.77
C GLN A 106 0.44 -5.37 2.99
N ARG A 107 0.79 -4.80 1.84
CA ARG A 107 1.90 -5.21 1.00
C ARG A 107 2.62 -4.00 0.38
N SER A 108 3.93 -3.96 0.55
CA SER A 108 4.82 -2.96 -0.06
C SER A 108 5.94 -3.68 -0.81
N ASP A 109 6.12 -3.42 -2.11
CA ASP A 109 7.20 -3.99 -2.91
C ASP A 109 8.23 -2.89 -3.20
N TYR A 110 9.29 -2.80 -2.38
CA TYR A 110 10.33 -1.77 -2.50
C TYR A 110 11.34 -2.15 -3.58
N GLN A 111 11.29 -1.45 -4.71
CA GLN A 111 12.14 -1.71 -5.88
C GLN A 111 13.61 -1.45 -5.55
N ALA A 112 14.47 -2.36 -5.97
CA ALA A 112 15.90 -2.26 -5.72
C ALA A 112 16.59 -1.32 -6.71
N GLU A 113 16.13 -1.18 -7.96
CA GLU A 113 16.75 -0.27 -8.91
C GLU A 113 16.74 1.18 -8.43
N GLN A 114 17.62 1.99 -9.01
CA GLN A 114 17.61 3.42 -8.80
C GLN A 114 16.47 4.05 -9.62
N ILE A 115 15.43 4.48 -8.91
CA ILE A 115 14.33 5.26 -9.50
C ILE A 115 14.65 6.74 -9.36
N THR A 116 15.06 7.37 -10.46
CA THR A 116 15.38 8.80 -10.54
C THR A 116 14.24 9.65 -11.09
N ASP A 117 13.27 9.03 -11.77
CA ASP A 117 12.11 9.72 -12.31
C ASP A 117 10.95 9.65 -11.32
N GLU A 118 10.70 10.78 -10.64
CA GLU A 118 9.57 10.95 -9.73
C GLU A 118 8.22 10.82 -10.43
N ASN A 119 8.16 10.83 -11.77
CA ASN A 119 6.92 10.62 -12.51
C ASN A 119 6.49 9.15 -12.56
N GLN A 120 7.35 8.19 -12.21
CA GLN A 120 6.98 6.77 -12.21
C GLN A 120 5.95 6.47 -11.11
N PRO A 121 4.84 5.76 -11.41
CA PRO A 121 3.71 5.58 -10.48
C PRO A 121 4.02 4.83 -9.17
N TYR A 122 5.27 4.42 -8.93
CA TYR A 122 5.71 3.66 -7.75
C TYR A 122 7.03 4.19 -7.18
N TRP A 123 7.46 5.40 -7.56
CA TRP A 123 8.80 5.90 -7.24
C TRP A 123 9.10 5.96 -5.73
N PHE A 124 8.08 6.04 -4.88
CA PHE A 124 8.21 6.08 -3.42
C PHE A 124 8.31 4.68 -2.77
N TYR A 125 7.95 3.61 -3.47
CA TYR A 125 8.30 2.24 -3.07
C TYR A 125 9.70 1.89 -3.59
N SER A 126 10.69 2.65 -3.13
CA SER A 126 12.09 2.44 -3.44
C SER A 126 12.97 3.08 -2.37
N TYR A 127 14.27 3.14 -2.65
CA TYR A 127 15.30 3.64 -1.73
C TYR A 127 15.81 5.02 -2.17
N GLU A 128 16.06 5.92 -1.22
CA GLU A 128 16.84 7.13 -1.49
C GLU A 128 18.26 6.75 -1.89
N ASN A 129 18.85 5.75 -1.20
CA ASN A 129 20.16 5.23 -1.49
C ASN A 129 20.06 3.84 -2.14
N SER A 130 19.75 3.82 -3.44
CA SER A 130 19.93 2.65 -4.29
C SER A 130 21.26 2.79 -5.05
N LEU A 131 22.29 2.03 -4.65
CA LEU A 131 23.65 2.24 -5.13
C LEU A 131 23.81 1.85 -6.61
N VAL A 132 24.41 2.73 -7.39
CA VAL A 132 24.94 2.44 -8.74
C VAL A 132 26.40 2.87 -8.77
N ASN A 133 27.31 1.91 -8.88
CA ASN A 133 28.75 2.13 -8.92
C ASN A 133 29.44 1.06 -9.79
N TYR A 134 29.72 1.42 -11.04
CA TYR A 134 30.35 0.53 -12.01
C TYR A 134 31.75 0.05 -11.58
N ASN A 135 32.49 0.83 -10.78
CA ASN A 135 33.82 0.43 -10.29
C ASN A 135 33.73 -0.70 -9.25
N LEU A 136 32.64 -0.75 -8.49
CA LEU A 136 32.32 -1.85 -7.57
C LEU A 136 31.54 -2.98 -8.25
N GLY A 137 31.26 -2.84 -9.54
CA GLY A 137 30.48 -3.79 -10.31
C GLY A 137 28.99 -3.79 -9.97
N ILE A 138 28.42 -2.64 -9.57
CA ILE A 138 27.02 -2.53 -9.15
C ILE A 138 26.27 -1.60 -10.10
N TRP A 139 25.22 -2.07 -10.78
CA TRP A 139 24.42 -1.24 -11.68
C TRP A 139 23.00 -1.79 -11.88
N ASP A 140 22.10 -0.94 -12.36
CA ASP A 140 20.75 -1.36 -12.74
C ASP A 140 20.77 -1.97 -14.14
N THR A 141 20.04 -3.06 -14.35
CA THR A 141 19.96 -3.74 -15.65
C THR A 141 18.60 -4.40 -15.84
N ILE A 142 18.34 -4.89 -17.05
CA ILE A 142 17.18 -5.72 -17.36
C ILE A 142 17.65 -7.17 -17.40
N ASP A 143 17.09 -8.02 -16.54
CA ASP A 143 17.40 -9.44 -16.54
C ASP A 143 16.60 -10.15 -17.65
N ASN A 144 17.19 -10.17 -18.85
CA ASN A 144 16.64 -10.86 -20.02
C ASN A 144 16.87 -12.37 -20.02
N SER A 145 17.37 -12.96 -18.93
CA SER A 145 17.47 -14.41 -18.82
C SER A 145 16.09 -15.06 -18.68
N GLN A 146 16.03 -16.38 -18.85
CA GLN A 146 14.83 -17.18 -18.59
C GLN A 146 14.28 -17.03 -17.16
N TYR A 147 15.09 -16.55 -16.22
CA TYR A 147 14.74 -16.38 -14.82
C TYR A 147 14.16 -14.99 -14.52
N GLY A 148 14.63 -13.98 -15.24
CA GLY A 148 14.29 -12.58 -15.03
C GLY A 148 13.13 -12.10 -15.88
N ASN A 149 12.86 -12.69 -17.05
CA ASN A 149 11.72 -12.35 -17.90
C ASN A 149 11.56 -10.83 -18.19
N GLY A 150 12.67 -10.09 -18.30
CA GLY A 150 12.65 -8.66 -18.59
C GLY A 150 12.42 -7.76 -17.38
N GLU A 151 12.46 -8.30 -16.15
CA GLU A 151 12.40 -7.49 -14.93
C GLU A 151 13.64 -6.58 -14.83
N ARG A 152 13.42 -5.35 -14.37
CA ARG A 152 14.49 -4.43 -14.03
C ARG A 152 15.02 -4.79 -12.64
N VAL A 153 16.33 -4.89 -12.50
CA VAL A 153 16.96 -5.37 -11.27
C VAL A 153 18.25 -4.61 -11.00
N LYS A 154 18.68 -4.62 -9.73
CA LYS A 154 20.03 -4.24 -9.36
C LYS A 154 20.94 -5.46 -9.46
N TYR A 155 21.95 -5.36 -10.32
CA TYR A 155 22.96 -6.39 -10.49
C TYR A 155 24.26 -5.99 -9.80
N CYS A 156 24.82 -6.94 -9.04
CA CYS A 156 26.06 -6.83 -8.29
C CYS A 156 27.01 -7.91 -8.79
N LYS A 157 28.03 -7.52 -9.55
CA LYS A 157 29.06 -8.40 -10.10
C LYS A 157 30.23 -8.53 -9.13
N SER A 158 30.48 -9.75 -8.67
CA SER A 158 31.60 -10.09 -7.82
C SER A 158 32.95 -9.85 -8.50
N ASN A 159 33.96 -9.57 -7.70
CA ASN A 159 35.33 -9.51 -8.19
C ASN A 159 35.88 -10.95 -8.31
N SER A 160 36.19 -11.38 -9.54
CA SER A 160 36.66 -12.73 -9.81
C SER A 160 38.06 -13.04 -9.26
N GLU A 161 38.90 -12.02 -9.11
CA GLU A 161 40.27 -12.15 -8.60
C GLU A 161 40.29 -12.13 -7.07
N GLU A 162 39.40 -11.34 -6.46
CA GLU A 162 39.33 -11.14 -5.01
C GLU A 162 37.87 -11.12 -4.53
N PRO A 163 37.20 -12.29 -4.43
CA PRO A 163 35.83 -12.37 -3.95
C PRO A 163 35.67 -11.71 -2.57
N GLY A 164 34.66 -10.86 -2.43
CA GLY A 164 34.41 -10.09 -1.21
C GLY A 164 34.97 -8.66 -1.21
N LYS A 165 35.88 -8.32 -2.12
CA LYS A 165 36.47 -6.96 -2.21
C LYS A 165 35.44 -5.84 -2.36
N ASN A 166 34.34 -6.12 -3.06
CA ASN A 166 33.31 -5.13 -3.39
C ASN A 166 32.16 -5.11 -2.36
N ALA A 167 32.34 -5.67 -1.16
CA ALA A 167 31.28 -5.73 -0.16
C ALA A 167 30.84 -4.33 0.29
N CYS A 168 29.54 -4.06 0.22
CA CYS A 168 28.97 -2.76 0.59
C CYS A 168 27.45 -2.81 0.79
N TYR A 169 26.88 -1.75 1.38
CA TYR A 169 25.45 -1.50 1.32
C TYR A 169 25.04 -1.15 -0.11
N ILE A 170 23.99 -1.79 -0.59
CA ILE A 170 23.45 -1.55 -1.93
C ILE A 170 22.06 -0.93 -1.93
N LEU A 171 21.31 -1.11 -0.84
CA LEU A 171 19.98 -0.53 -0.62
C LEU A 171 19.90 0.03 0.80
N GLU A 172 19.63 1.32 0.94
CA GLU A 172 19.40 1.99 2.22
C GLU A 172 18.40 3.15 2.07
N LYS A 173 17.77 3.54 3.19
CA LYS A 173 16.84 4.66 3.33
C LYS A 173 15.60 4.50 2.45
N LEU A 174 14.67 3.65 2.88
CA LEU A 174 13.33 3.61 2.30
C LEU A 174 12.71 5.00 2.18
N ARG A 175 12.12 5.30 1.01
CA ARG A 175 11.39 6.55 0.80
C ARG A 175 10.05 6.52 1.55
N ALA A 176 9.26 5.47 1.40
CA ALA A 176 8.00 5.26 2.12
C ALA A 176 8.20 4.35 3.33
N ASN A 177 8.63 4.91 4.46
CA ASN A 177 9.06 4.15 5.64
C ASN A 177 8.10 4.20 6.84
N ARG A 178 6.86 4.67 6.67
CA ARG A 178 5.88 4.83 7.77
C ARG A 178 4.78 3.78 7.79
N GLU A 179 4.61 3.02 6.72
CA GLU A 179 3.44 2.16 6.52
C GLU A 179 3.48 0.84 7.30
N GLN A 180 4.50 0.62 8.13
CA GLN A 180 4.61 -0.53 9.05
C GLN A 180 4.82 -0.06 10.50
N SER A 181 4.36 1.14 10.82
CA SER A 181 4.54 1.77 12.14
C SER A 181 3.24 2.18 12.83
N ASN A 182 2.11 1.90 12.23
CA ASN A 182 0.82 2.39 12.62
C ASN A 182 0.24 1.62 13.81
N ARG A 183 0.06 2.34 14.92
CA ARG A 183 -0.48 1.84 16.17
C ARG A 183 -1.97 2.15 16.37
N TYR A 184 -2.57 3.06 15.60
CA TYR A 184 -3.83 3.74 15.97
C TYR A 184 -5.04 3.48 15.05
N VAL A 185 -4.96 2.46 14.21
CA VAL A 185 -6.07 2.03 13.35
C VAL A 185 -6.92 0.95 13.99
N ASN A 186 -8.01 0.59 13.30
CA ASN A 186 -8.88 -0.51 13.70
C ASN A 186 -8.06 -1.82 13.86
N LEU A 187 -8.67 -2.83 14.51
CA LEU A 187 -8.02 -4.12 14.75
C LEU A 187 -7.58 -4.85 13.46
N TRP A 188 -8.09 -4.47 12.30
CA TRP A 188 -7.77 -5.11 11.03
C TRP A 188 -6.50 -4.57 10.39
N ASN A 189 -6.18 -3.30 10.66
CA ASN A 189 -5.05 -2.60 10.05
C ASN A 189 -3.92 -2.33 11.06
N SER A 190 -4.04 -2.78 12.32
CA SER A 190 -3.03 -2.48 13.34
C SER A 190 -1.77 -3.32 13.13
N ASP A 191 -0.66 -2.62 12.87
CA ASP A 191 0.65 -3.22 12.64
C ASP A 191 1.18 -3.99 13.87
N SER A 192 0.58 -3.75 15.05
CA SER A 192 0.89 -4.40 16.33
C SER A 192 0.27 -5.78 16.53
N LEU A 193 -0.58 -6.24 15.62
CA LEU A 193 -1.35 -7.47 15.80
C LEU A 193 -0.87 -8.63 14.93
N TYR A 194 -0.12 -8.35 13.86
CA TYR A 194 0.22 -9.33 12.84
C TYR A 194 1.71 -9.58 12.75
N ASN A 195 2.05 -10.80 12.33
CA ASN A 195 3.40 -11.10 11.89
C ASN A 195 3.71 -10.32 10.60
N TRP A 196 4.93 -9.85 10.47
CA TRP A 196 5.45 -9.17 9.29
C TRP A 196 6.47 -10.04 8.57
N TYR A 197 6.34 -10.17 7.27
CA TYR A 197 7.15 -11.02 6.39
C TYR A 197 7.98 -10.12 5.49
N ILE A 198 9.31 -10.20 5.60
CA ILE A 198 10.26 -9.41 4.80
C ILE A 198 10.92 -10.33 3.77
N MET A 199 10.61 -10.16 2.50
CA MET A 199 10.93 -11.12 1.45
C MET A 199 11.73 -10.44 0.34
N PRO A 200 13.07 -10.37 0.45
CA PRO A 200 13.90 -9.89 -0.64
C PRO A 200 13.91 -10.91 -1.79
N ARG A 201 13.51 -10.48 -2.98
CA ARG A 201 13.55 -11.32 -4.19
C ARG A 201 14.94 -11.27 -4.80
N VAL A 202 15.72 -12.32 -4.59
CA VAL A 202 17.14 -12.39 -4.96
C VAL A 202 17.43 -13.60 -5.83
N ARG A 203 18.32 -13.41 -6.79
CA ARG A 203 18.96 -14.45 -7.58
C ARG A 203 20.48 -14.32 -7.43
N VAL A 204 21.17 -15.44 -7.45
CA VAL A 204 22.64 -15.51 -7.45
C VAL A 204 23.16 -16.47 -8.50
N ASP A 205 24.47 -16.43 -8.77
CA ASP A 205 25.14 -17.40 -9.64
C ASP A 205 24.96 -18.85 -9.12
N SER A 206 24.33 -19.69 -9.94
CA SER A 206 24.08 -21.09 -9.61
C SER A 206 25.38 -21.91 -9.54
N ALA A 207 26.40 -21.56 -10.33
CA ALA A 207 27.69 -22.25 -10.26
C ALA A 207 28.40 -21.99 -8.92
N PHE A 208 28.24 -20.80 -8.36
CA PHE A 208 28.74 -20.47 -7.03
C PHE A 208 27.99 -21.24 -5.92
N VAL A 209 26.65 -21.20 -5.93
CA VAL A 209 25.81 -21.83 -4.89
C VAL A 209 25.94 -23.35 -4.85
N ASN A 210 26.04 -24.00 -6.01
CA ASN A 210 26.07 -25.47 -6.08
C ASN A 210 27.43 -26.09 -5.71
N ARG A 211 28.45 -25.27 -5.39
CA ARG A 211 29.76 -25.75 -4.94
C ARG A 211 29.79 -25.91 -3.42
N PRO A 212 30.01 -27.13 -2.88
CA PRO A 212 30.01 -27.38 -1.43
C PRO A 212 30.94 -26.47 -0.63
N GLN A 213 32.11 -26.13 -1.17
CA GLN A 213 33.07 -25.23 -0.53
C GLN A 213 32.56 -23.79 -0.31
N ASN A 214 31.48 -23.39 -1.00
CA ASN A 214 30.91 -22.06 -0.89
C ASN A 214 29.68 -22.01 0.04
N PHE A 215 29.18 -23.13 0.56
CA PHE A 215 27.90 -23.20 1.27
C PHE A 215 27.79 -22.22 2.45
N ASN A 216 28.88 -22.00 3.19
CA ASN A 216 28.91 -21.09 4.34
C ASN A 216 29.35 -19.67 3.98
N LYS A 217 29.64 -19.36 2.70
CA LYS A 217 30.01 -18.01 2.30
C LYS A 217 28.78 -17.11 2.32
N PRO A 218 28.85 -15.95 2.99
CA PRO A 218 27.73 -15.02 3.02
C PRO A 218 27.55 -14.38 1.65
N VAL A 219 26.31 -14.23 1.21
CA VAL A 219 25.93 -13.56 -0.04
C VAL A 219 25.48 -12.14 0.27
N PHE A 220 24.50 -12.00 1.15
CA PHE A 220 24.01 -10.70 1.62
C PHE A 220 23.56 -10.78 3.08
N ALA A 221 23.44 -9.63 3.73
CA ALA A 221 22.71 -9.47 4.98
C ALA A 221 21.50 -8.57 4.75
N LEU A 222 20.35 -8.96 5.30
CA LEU A 222 19.21 -8.09 5.47
C LEU A 222 19.25 -7.52 6.88
N GLU A 223 19.31 -6.20 6.97
CA GLU A 223 19.28 -5.46 8.22
C GLU A 223 17.97 -4.69 8.34
N ILE A 224 17.33 -4.83 9.49
CA ILE A 224 16.04 -4.24 9.80
C ILE A 224 16.31 -3.20 10.88
N TYR A 225 15.94 -1.96 10.60
CA TYR A 225 16.05 -0.86 11.52
C TYR A 225 14.68 -0.48 12.06
N ASP A 226 14.62 -0.15 13.35
CA ASP A 226 13.38 0.24 14.01
C ASP A 226 13.02 1.72 13.81
N TRP A 227 11.91 2.16 14.40
CA TRP A 227 11.42 3.54 14.30
C TRP A 227 12.48 4.59 14.64
N ASN A 228 13.34 4.30 15.61
CA ASN A 228 14.39 5.22 16.07
C ASN A 228 15.64 5.18 15.19
N GLY A 229 15.75 4.17 14.33
CA GLY A 229 16.89 3.89 13.46
C GLY A 229 17.97 3.07 14.16
N ASP A 230 17.59 2.30 15.18
CA ASP A 230 18.49 1.32 15.79
C ASP A 230 18.37 -0.01 15.06
N LEU A 231 19.47 -0.75 14.96
CA LEU A 231 19.45 -2.10 14.37
C LEU A 231 18.55 -2.99 15.23
N PHE A 232 17.41 -3.37 14.68
CA PHE A 232 16.44 -4.25 15.32
C PHE A 232 16.85 -5.71 15.13
N ARG A 233 17.19 -6.08 13.89
CA ARG A 233 17.55 -7.45 13.52
C ARG A 233 18.45 -7.47 12.29
N GLN A 234 19.38 -8.43 12.26
CA GLN A 234 20.20 -8.75 11.10
C GLN A 234 20.03 -10.23 10.76
N VAL A 235 19.88 -10.54 9.48
CA VAL A 235 19.81 -11.92 8.97
C VAL A 235 20.83 -12.06 7.85
N ILE A 236 21.83 -12.93 8.04
CA ILE A 236 22.87 -13.21 7.05
C ILE A 236 22.44 -14.38 6.17
N VAL A 237 22.32 -14.15 4.88
CA VAL A 237 22.02 -15.17 3.89
C VAL A 237 23.31 -15.66 3.24
N SER A 238 23.71 -16.88 3.56
CA SER A 238 24.79 -17.61 2.89
C SER A 238 24.32 -18.40 1.66
N ALA A 239 25.28 -18.85 0.86
CA ALA A 239 25.01 -19.57 -0.40
C ALA A 239 24.10 -20.78 -0.23
N ARG A 240 24.23 -21.52 0.88
CA ARG A 240 23.42 -22.72 1.14
C ARG A 240 21.93 -22.42 1.30
N HIS A 241 21.54 -21.22 1.73
CA HIS A 241 20.13 -20.88 1.93
C HIS A 241 19.34 -20.77 0.62
N PHE A 242 20.05 -20.70 -0.52
CA PHE A 242 19.46 -20.79 -1.86
C PHE A 242 19.16 -22.24 -2.27
N LYS A 243 19.57 -23.24 -1.48
CA LYS A 243 19.26 -24.65 -1.67
C LYS A 243 18.27 -25.12 -0.61
N CYS A 244 17.11 -25.59 -1.02
CA CYS A 244 16.09 -26.08 -0.10
C CYS A 244 16.33 -27.48 0.44
N GLU A 245 17.09 -28.28 -0.31
CA GLU A 245 17.47 -29.64 0.03
C GLU A 245 18.95 -29.82 -0.34
N PHE A 246 19.65 -30.69 0.39
CA PHE A 246 21.11 -30.83 0.26
C PHE A 246 21.52 -31.21 -1.17
N ASP A 247 20.75 -32.14 -1.74
CA ASP A 247 21.01 -32.76 -3.03
C ASP A 247 20.34 -32.03 -4.20
N LYS A 248 19.48 -31.04 -3.91
CA LYS A 248 18.78 -30.28 -4.94
C LYS A 248 19.67 -29.19 -5.51
N ILE A 249 19.83 -29.19 -6.82
CA ILE A 249 20.58 -28.17 -7.55
C ILE A 249 19.77 -26.87 -7.55
N TYR A 250 20.40 -25.77 -7.17
CA TYR A 250 19.82 -24.44 -7.36
C TYR A 250 20.03 -24.01 -8.81
N GLU A 251 18.95 -23.77 -9.54
CA GLU A 251 18.99 -23.55 -10.99
C GLU A 251 19.26 -22.10 -11.40
N GLY A 252 19.36 -21.17 -10.44
CA GLY A 252 19.49 -19.75 -10.72
C GLY A 252 18.15 -18.99 -10.78
N ASN A 253 17.05 -19.58 -10.32
CA ASN A 253 15.75 -18.92 -10.21
C ASN A 253 15.78 -17.84 -9.11
N TYR A 254 15.00 -16.77 -9.27
CA TYR A 254 14.75 -15.85 -8.15
C TYR A 254 14.04 -16.57 -7.01
N ILE A 255 14.48 -16.30 -5.78
CA ILE A 255 13.83 -16.76 -4.56
C ILE A 255 13.54 -15.58 -3.64
N ASP A 256 12.40 -15.65 -2.95
CA ASP A 256 11.96 -14.69 -1.94
C ASP A 256 11.77 -15.35 -0.56
N THR A 257 11.75 -16.69 -0.55
CA THR A 257 11.71 -17.54 0.63
C THR A 257 12.98 -18.38 0.68
N PHE A 258 13.77 -18.18 1.73
CA PHE A 258 15.07 -18.84 1.89
C PHE A 258 14.93 -20.05 2.81
N CYS A 259 15.63 -21.13 2.48
CA CYS A 259 15.37 -22.39 3.13
C CYS A 259 16.04 -22.52 4.51
N THR A 260 15.20 -22.73 5.52
CA THR A 260 15.55 -22.85 6.94
C THR A 260 15.79 -24.29 7.38
N GLN A 261 15.20 -25.29 6.70
CA GLN A 261 15.22 -26.69 7.17
C GLN A 261 16.61 -27.32 7.22
N MET A 262 17.57 -26.80 6.45
CA MET A 262 18.95 -27.30 6.40
C MET A 262 19.90 -26.63 7.40
N CYS A 263 19.46 -25.53 8.03
CA CYS A 263 20.32 -24.67 8.84
C CYS A 263 19.66 -24.46 10.20
N CYS A 264 20.40 -24.70 11.29
CA CYS A 264 19.96 -24.33 12.64
C CYS A 264 19.79 -22.82 12.85
N ASP A 265 20.19 -22.01 11.85
CA ASP A 265 20.06 -20.56 11.85
C ASP A 265 18.74 -20.18 11.20
N SER A 266 17.84 -19.53 11.96
CA SER A 266 16.60 -19.04 11.38
C SER A 266 16.92 -17.90 10.41
N THR A 267 16.90 -18.17 9.11
CA THR A 267 16.70 -17.14 8.09
C THR A 267 15.27 -16.64 8.06
N ASN A 268 14.49 -16.89 9.12
CA ASN A 268 13.08 -16.58 9.17
C ASN A 268 12.92 -15.05 9.17
N PHE A 269 12.66 -14.47 8.01
CA PHE A 269 12.40 -13.04 7.84
C PHE A 269 11.02 -12.62 8.32
N VAL A 270 10.50 -13.36 9.30
CA VAL A 270 9.26 -13.09 9.99
C VAL A 270 9.58 -12.35 11.26
N ILE A 271 8.96 -11.20 11.44
CA ILE A 271 8.97 -10.43 12.67
C ILE A 271 7.63 -10.63 13.35
N ALA A 272 7.66 -11.14 14.58
CA ALA A 272 6.48 -11.16 15.42
C ALA A 272 6.07 -9.73 15.78
N PRO A 273 4.79 -9.49 16.12
CA PRO A 273 4.36 -8.15 16.51
C PRO A 273 5.22 -7.62 17.67
N ASP A 274 5.91 -6.51 17.44
CA ASP A 274 6.85 -5.91 18.39
C ASP A 274 6.66 -4.40 18.42
N ASN A 275 6.55 -3.85 19.63
CA ASN A 275 6.36 -2.43 19.86
C ASN A 275 7.53 -1.55 19.38
N ARG A 276 8.73 -2.12 19.20
CA ARG A 276 9.93 -1.40 18.77
C ARG A 276 9.83 -0.92 17.32
N LEU A 277 9.22 -1.71 16.44
CA LEU A 277 9.03 -1.34 15.03
C LEU A 277 7.91 -0.32 14.84
N LEU A 278 7.07 -0.13 15.85
CA LEU A 278 5.92 0.75 15.79
C LEU A 278 6.27 2.18 16.19
N SER A 279 5.40 3.13 15.83
CA SER A 279 5.47 4.47 16.38
C SER A 279 5.34 4.42 17.92
N PRO A 280 6.10 5.26 18.65
CA PRO A 280 5.98 5.37 20.08
C PRO A 280 4.55 5.74 20.51
N TYR A 281 4.16 5.35 21.72
CA TYR A 281 2.86 5.76 22.28
C TYR A 281 2.74 7.29 22.33
N GLY A 282 1.58 7.81 21.95
CA GLY A 282 1.30 9.25 21.84
C GLY A 282 1.92 9.93 20.61
N THR A 283 2.67 9.22 19.79
CA THR A 283 3.21 9.74 18.52
C THR A 283 2.23 9.47 17.39
N ASP A 284 1.76 10.52 16.74
CA ASP A 284 1.03 10.37 15.48
C ASP A 284 2.00 9.83 14.41
N PRO A 285 1.82 8.59 13.91
CA PRO A 285 2.70 8.02 12.88
C PRO A 285 2.66 8.86 11.58
N TYR A 286 1.67 9.72 11.42
CA TYR A 286 1.43 10.55 10.25
C TYR A 286 2.02 11.96 10.37
N ASP A 287 2.48 12.35 11.56
CA ASP A 287 3.18 13.62 11.73
C ASP A 287 4.55 13.55 11.04
N LYS A 288 4.65 14.22 9.89
CA LYS A 288 5.86 14.29 9.08
C LYS A 288 7.01 15.03 9.78
N SER A 289 6.73 15.83 10.81
CA SER A 289 7.76 16.48 11.62
C SER A 289 8.55 15.47 12.47
N ILE A 290 7.95 14.32 12.78
CA ILE A 290 8.56 13.27 13.59
C ILE A 290 9.31 12.32 12.68
N LYS A 291 10.63 12.18 12.84
CA LYS A 291 11.44 11.34 11.94
C LYS A 291 11.19 9.85 12.19
N CYS A 292 10.53 9.17 11.25
CA CYS A 292 10.58 7.71 11.15
C CYS A 292 11.90 7.29 10.50
N LYS A 293 12.60 6.31 11.07
CA LYS A 293 13.84 5.75 10.53
C LYS A 293 13.80 4.23 10.32
N ILE A 294 12.60 3.66 10.22
CA ILE A 294 12.44 2.27 9.78
C ILE A 294 13.12 2.12 8.43
N ASP A 295 13.87 1.04 8.27
CA ASP A 295 14.62 0.75 7.05
C ASP A 295 14.84 -0.75 6.90
N TYR A 296 14.86 -1.21 5.65
CA TYR A 296 15.16 -2.60 5.28
C TYR A 296 16.36 -2.58 4.34
N LYS A 297 17.55 -2.69 4.92
CA LYS A 297 18.81 -2.52 4.18
C LYS A 297 19.34 -3.84 3.67
N ILE A 298 20.02 -3.78 2.52
CA ILE A 298 20.77 -4.91 1.99
C ILE A 298 22.25 -4.56 1.94
N TYR A 299 23.03 -5.34 2.70
CA TYR A 299 24.48 -5.37 2.60
C TYR A 299 24.90 -6.57 1.74
N TRP A 300 25.52 -6.33 0.59
CA TRP A 300 26.03 -7.40 -0.26
C TRP A 300 27.49 -7.70 0.11
N TYR A 301 27.82 -8.97 0.30
CA TYR A 301 29.16 -9.39 0.73
C TYR A 301 30.17 -9.52 -0.40
N GLY A 302 29.80 -9.31 -1.67
CA GLY A 302 30.78 -9.33 -2.78
C GLY A 302 31.31 -10.72 -3.18
N ASN A 303 30.83 -11.80 -2.55
CA ASN A 303 31.37 -13.16 -2.74
C ASN A 303 30.92 -13.85 -4.03
N CYS A 304 29.79 -13.44 -4.59
CA CYS A 304 29.24 -13.96 -5.84
C CYS A 304 28.38 -12.92 -6.54
N ASP A 305 28.12 -13.16 -7.81
CA ASP A 305 27.19 -12.36 -8.59
C ASP A 305 25.77 -12.48 -7.99
N MET A 306 25.09 -11.35 -7.87
CA MET A 306 23.77 -11.25 -7.26
C MET A 306 22.89 -10.29 -8.07
N TRP A 307 21.65 -10.68 -8.28
CA TRP A 307 20.58 -9.86 -8.83
C TRP A 307 19.52 -9.71 -7.74
N ILE A 308 19.13 -8.48 -7.43
CA ILE A 308 18.03 -8.20 -6.51
C ILE A 308 17.00 -7.33 -7.23
N ASP A 309 15.74 -7.76 -7.15
CA ASP A 309 14.61 -7.12 -7.80
C ASP A 309 13.93 -6.14 -6.82
N TYR A 310 13.33 -6.65 -5.76
CA TYR A 310 12.69 -5.84 -4.72
C TYR A 310 12.83 -6.47 -3.34
N ILE A 311 12.49 -5.70 -2.30
CA ILE A 311 12.14 -6.23 -0.99
C ILE A 311 10.64 -6.10 -0.78
N ARG A 312 9.95 -7.23 -0.68
CA ARG A 312 8.51 -7.26 -0.39
C ARG A 312 8.28 -7.34 1.10
N ILE A 313 7.41 -6.49 1.61
CA ILE A 313 6.96 -6.49 2.99
C ILE A 313 5.47 -6.83 3.00
N GLU A 314 5.08 -7.87 3.72
CA GLU A 314 3.68 -8.25 3.89
C GLU A 314 3.34 -8.43 5.37
N ASN A 315 2.17 -7.97 5.79
CA ASN A 315 1.59 -8.43 7.05
C ASN A 315 0.93 -9.81 6.88
N GLU A 316 0.60 -10.47 7.98
CA GLU A 316 0.05 -11.83 7.96
C GLU A 316 -1.20 -12.01 7.07
N PRO A 317 -2.24 -11.16 7.12
CA PRO A 317 -3.38 -11.29 6.22
C PRO A 317 -2.99 -11.25 4.74
N ALA A 318 -2.13 -10.30 4.34
CA ALA A 318 -1.64 -10.21 2.96
C ALA A 318 -0.82 -11.44 2.58
N HIS A 319 0.10 -11.87 3.44
CA HIS A 319 0.95 -13.02 3.18
C HIS A 319 0.15 -14.33 3.03
N MET A 320 -0.83 -14.55 3.90
CA MET A 320 -1.69 -15.73 3.80
C MET A 320 -2.55 -15.72 2.53
N TYR A 321 -3.05 -14.57 2.11
CA TYR A 321 -3.98 -14.47 0.98
C TYR A 321 -3.30 -14.30 -0.39
N LEU A 322 -2.37 -13.35 -0.52
CA LEU A 322 -1.71 -13.01 -1.78
C LEU A 322 -0.58 -13.97 -2.12
N THR A 323 0.29 -14.26 -1.15
CA THR A 323 1.50 -15.07 -1.37
C THR A 323 1.20 -16.55 -1.22
N ASN A 324 0.71 -16.98 -0.06
CA ASN A 324 0.43 -18.39 0.21
C ASN A 324 -0.85 -18.90 -0.45
N LYS A 325 -1.73 -18.01 -0.91
CA LYS A 325 -3.02 -18.36 -1.53
C LYS A 325 -3.80 -19.37 -0.68
N ASN A 326 -3.87 -19.10 0.62
CA ASN A 326 -4.44 -20.02 1.61
C ASN A 326 -5.86 -20.43 1.21
N SER A 327 -6.04 -21.71 0.87
CA SER A 327 -7.29 -22.25 0.32
C SER A 327 -8.47 -22.13 1.28
N MET A 328 -8.24 -22.18 2.59
CA MET A 328 -9.28 -21.97 3.59
C MET A 328 -9.78 -20.53 3.58
N LEU A 329 -8.90 -19.53 3.52
CA LEU A 329 -9.29 -18.12 3.44
C LEU A 329 -10.06 -17.82 2.15
N VAL A 330 -9.58 -18.35 1.01
CA VAL A 330 -10.26 -18.24 -0.29
C VAL A 330 -11.65 -18.87 -0.23
N SER A 331 -11.78 -20.07 0.33
CA SER A 331 -13.07 -20.75 0.50
C SER A 331 -14.03 -19.96 1.41
N LYS A 332 -13.53 -19.40 2.51
CA LYS A 332 -14.32 -18.58 3.43
C LYS A 332 -14.84 -17.32 2.75
N LEU A 333 -13.99 -16.60 2.02
CA LEU A 333 -14.39 -15.44 1.22
C LEU A 333 -15.48 -15.80 0.20
N ASN A 334 -15.28 -16.87 -0.58
CA ASN A 334 -16.25 -17.32 -1.58
C ASN A 334 -17.58 -17.75 -0.95
N SER A 335 -17.54 -18.35 0.23
CA SER A 335 -18.76 -18.75 0.95
C SER A 335 -19.52 -17.53 1.47
N GLU A 336 -18.82 -16.49 1.95
CA GLU A 336 -19.44 -15.22 2.33
C GLU A 336 -20.10 -14.51 1.14
N VAL A 337 -19.41 -14.48 -0.01
CA VAL A 337 -19.97 -13.92 -1.26
C VAL A 337 -21.23 -14.67 -1.67
N ARG A 338 -21.20 -16.02 -1.72
CA ARG A 338 -22.37 -16.84 -2.07
C ARG A 338 -23.53 -16.65 -1.10
N ARG A 339 -23.24 -16.52 0.20
CA ARG A 339 -24.25 -16.26 1.23
C ARG A 339 -24.96 -14.94 0.97
N THR A 340 -24.20 -13.88 0.72
CA THR A 340 -24.76 -12.56 0.39
C THR A 340 -25.58 -12.62 -0.89
N MET A 341 -25.10 -13.29 -1.94
CA MET A 341 -25.86 -13.50 -3.17
C MET A 341 -27.20 -14.20 -2.94
N HIS A 342 -27.23 -15.25 -2.11
CA HIS A 342 -28.48 -15.95 -1.79
C HIS A 342 -29.49 -15.07 -1.04
N LEU A 343 -29.01 -14.17 -0.19
CA LEU A 343 -29.86 -13.20 0.51
C LEU A 343 -30.41 -12.14 -0.44
N CYS A 344 -29.63 -11.77 -1.47
CA CYS A 344 -29.97 -10.69 -2.38
C CYS A 344 -30.70 -11.13 -3.66
N ASP A 345 -30.63 -12.40 -4.07
CA ASP A 345 -31.38 -12.92 -5.23
C ASP A 345 -32.91 -12.82 -5.04
N LYS A 346 -33.39 -12.45 -3.84
CA LYS A 346 -34.81 -12.17 -3.55
C LYS A 346 -35.22 -10.71 -3.81
N GLU A 347 -34.29 -9.78 -4.05
CA GLU A 347 -34.59 -8.36 -4.26
C GLU A 347 -33.94 -7.79 -5.54
N VAL A 348 -34.70 -6.93 -6.21
CA VAL A 348 -34.46 -6.37 -7.56
C VAL A 348 -33.20 -5.50 -7.61
N ASN A 349 -32.28 -5.76 -8.56
CA ASN A 349 -31.26 -4.84 -9.14
C ASN A 349 -30.57 -3.80 -8.21
N ILE A 350 -30.37 -4.10 -6.93
CA ILE A 350 -29.66 -3.20 -6.02
C ILE A 350 -28.14 -3.40 -6.17
N PRO A 351 -27.35 -2.34 -6.42
CA PRO A 351 -25.90 -2.43 -6.33
C PRO A 351 -25.47 -2.81 -4.91
N LEU A 352 -24.68 -3.88 -4.79
CA LEU A 352 -24.20 -4.43 -3.52
C LEU A 352 -22.71 -4.12 -3.35
N TYR A 353 -22.38 -3.45 -2.25
CA TYR A 353 -20.98 -3.13 -1.92
C TYR A 353 -20.59 -3.70 -0.57
N TYR A 354 -19.42 -4.33 -0.54
CA TYR A 354 -18.71 -4.55 0.70
C TYR A 354 -17.84 -3.33 0.99
N MET A 355 -18.07 -2.68 2.14
CA MET A 355 -17.28 -1.53 2.56
C MET A 355 -16.12 -1.95 3.45
N THR A 356 -14.98 -1.30 3.24
CA THR A 356 -13.76 -1.42 4.05
C THR A 356 -13.26 -0.03 4.41
N ASP A 357 -12.87 0.18 5.68
CA ASP A 357 -12.56 1.52 6.20
C ASP A 357 -11.07 1.72 6.49
N LYS A 358 -10.65 2.99 6.49
CA LYS A 358 -9.33 3.47 6.94
C LYS A 358 -8.14 2.74 6.32
N LEU A 359 -8.08 2.79 4.99
CA LEU A 359 -7.07 2.10 4.21
C LEU A 359 -5.83 2.96 3.97
N GLU A 360 -4.68 2.32 4.03
CA GLU A 360 -3.37 2.84 3.66
C GLU A 360 -3.02 2.45 2.21
N LEU A 361 -2.02 3.10 1.61
CA LEU A 361 -1.62 2.81 0.22
C LEU A 361 -1.19 1.34 0.04
N ASN A 362 -0.44 0.79 1.01
CA ASN A 362 -0.02 -0.60 0.98
C ASN A 362 -1.17 -1.60 1.20
N ASN A 363 -2.41 -1.18 1.49
CA ASN A 363 -3.56 -2.08 1.46
C ASN A 363 -4.06 -2.38 0.03
N LEU A 364 -3.74 -1.51 -0.94
CA LEU A 364 -4.31 -1.61 -2.28
C LEU A 364 -4.04 -2.96 -2.99
N PRO A 365 -2.86 -3.60 -2.89
CA PRO A 365 -2.65 -4.93 -3.47
C PRO A 365 -3.64 -5.99 -2.95
N SER A 366 -3.92 -5.98 -1.64
CA SER A 366 -4.88 -6.91 -1.03
C SER A 366 -6.29 -6.62 -1.49
N ILE A 367 -6.69 -5.35 -1.46
CA ILE A 367 -7.99 -4.88 -1.93
C ILE A 367 -8.23 -5.31 -3.39
N ARG A 368 -7.23 -5.18 -4.26
CA ARG A 368 -7.28 -5.65 -5.66
C ARG A 368 -7.66 -7.12 -5.76
N GLY A 369 -6.89 -7.95 -5.04
CA GLY A 369 -7.02 -9.40 -5.09
C GLY A 369 -8.38 -9.85 -4.55
N ILE A 370 -8.86 -9.19 -3.49
CA ILE A 370 -10.15 -9.49 -2.87
C ILE A 370 -11.30 -9.01 -3.74
N ASN A 371 -11.23 -7.79 -4.29
CA ASN A 371 -12.26 -7.28 -5.20
C ASN A 371 -12.42 -8.19 -6.41
N ARG A 372 -11.30 -8.60 -7.03
CA ARG A 372 -11.32 -9.55 -8.16
C ARG A 372 -12.00 -10.85 -7.78
N GLN A 373 -11.69 -11.42 -6.61
CA GLN A 373 -12.30 -12.66 -6.14
C GLN A 373 -13.81 -12.50 -5.87
N ILE A 374 -14.21 -11.39 -5.25
CA ILE A 374 -15.63 -11.05 -4.99
C ILE A 374 -16.41 -10.91 -6.30
N ILE A 375 -15.86 -10.16 -7.25
CA ILE A 375 -16.47 -9.93 -8.57
C ILE A 375 -16.63 -11.27 -9.30
N GLN A 376 -15.59 -12.11 -9.31
CA GLN A 376 -15.65 -13.44 -9.92
C GLN A 376 -16.68 -14.36 -9.25
N ALA A 377 -16.68 -14.43 -7.92
CA ALA A 377 -17.57 -15.32 -7.17
C ALA A 377 -19.04 -14.85 -7.18
N SER A 378 -19.29 -13.55 -7.36
CA SER A 378 -20.64 -12.97 -7.44
C SER A 378 -21.18 -12.88 -8.87
N GLY A 379 -20.37 -13.17 -9.90
CA GLY A 379 -20.76 -12.95 -11.29
C GLY A 379 -20.96 -11.45 -11.60
N ASN A 380 -20.05 -10.59 -11.12
CA ASN A 380 -20.07 -9.13 -11.23
C ASN A 380 -21.21 -8.41 -10.50
N LYS A 381 -21.98 -9.09 -9.63
CA LYS A 381 -23.08 -8.45 -8.89
C LYS A 381 -22.63 -7.70 -7.63
N ILE A 382 -21.47 -8.07 -7.06
CA ILE A 382 -20.93 -7.46 -5.83
C ILE A 382 -19.53 -6.92 -6.12
N SER A 383 -19.18 -5.78 -5.51
CA SER A 383 -17.82 -5.21 -5.54
C SER A 383 -17.42 -4.63 -4.18
N LEU A 384 -16.13 -4.36 -4.00
CA LEU A 384 -15.65 -3.56 -2.87
C LEU A 384 -15.92 -2.07 -3.10
N MET A 385 -16.14 -1.37 -2.00
CA MET A 385 -16.17 0.07 -1.91
C MET A 385 -15.24 0.49 -0.76
N PRO A 386 -13.94 0.68 -1.01
CA PRO A 386 -13.02 1.15 0.00
C PRO A 386 -13.35 2.59 0.40
N VAL A 387 -13.20 2.88 1.69
CA VAL A 387 -13.16 4.23 2.22
C VAL A 387 -11.69 4.63 2.34
N ILE A 388 -11.26 5.53 1.46
CA ILE A 388 -9.93 6.13 1.52
C ILE A 388 -10.02 7.38 2.37
N ASP A 389 -9.13 7.47 3.35
CA ASP A 389 -8.97 8.65 4.16
C ASP A 389 -7.77 9.45 3.65
N TYR A 390 -8.00 10.73 3.37
CA TYR A 390 -7.01 11.59 2.75
C TYR A 390 -5.74 11.74 3.60
N GLU A 391 -5.86 11.80 4.93
CA GLU A 391 -4.69 11.99 5.79
C GLU A 391 -3.84 10.71 5.85
N PHE A 392 -4.46 9.54 5.86
CA PHE A 392 -3.75 8.24 5.76
C PHE A 392 -2.99 8.14 4.44
N LEU A 393 -3.67 8.47 3.34
CA LEU A 393 -3.10 8.47 1.99
C LEU A 393 -1.87 9.37 1.90
N LYS A 394 -1.99 10.59 2.41
CA LYS A 394 -0.93 11.60 2.41
C LYS A 394 0.27 11.18 3.26
N ALA A 395 0.05 10.45 4.35
CA ALA A 395 1.09 10.06 5.27
C ALA A 395 1.94 8.89 4.76
N SER A 396 1.35 8.00 3.95
CA SER A 396 2.05 6.93 3.22
C SER A 396 3.00 7.47 2.13
N ILE A 397 2.80 8.70 1.67
CA ILE A 397 3.62 9.34 0.63
C ILE A 397 4.79 10.11 1.28
N PRO A 398 6.05 9.94 0.81
CA PRO A 398 7.20 10.76 1.24
C PRO A 398 6.89 12.26 1.10
N ASP A 399 7.58 13.13 1.85
CA ASP A 399 7.25 14.57 1.97
C ASP A 399 6.74 15.22 0.65
N VAL A 400 5.43 15.48 0.62
CA VAL A 400 4.68 15.96 -0.55
C VAL A 400 5.14 17.36 -0.95
N ASN A 401 5.66 18.14 0.01
CA ASN A 401 6.16 19.49 -0.25
C ASN A 401 7.52 19.49 -0.97
N LYS A 402 8.25 18.36 -0.94
CA LYS A 402 9.54 18.22 -1.63
C LYS A 402 9.42 17.52 -2.97
N ASN A 403 8.54 16.52 -3.07
CA ASN A 403 8.51 15.61 -4.22
C ASN A 403 7.23 15.74 -5.06
N GLY A 404 6.37 16.72 -4.75
CA GLY A 404 5.26 17.17 -5.60
C GLY A 404 4.44 16.04 -6.22
N LEU A 405 3.97 15.08 -5.41
CA LEU A 405 3.17 13.97 -5.94
C LEU A 405 1.93 14.55 -6.60
N SER A 406 1.89 14.50 -7.92
CA SER A 406 0.81 15.10 -8.67
C SER A 406 -0.45 14.30 -8.42
N ILE A 407 -1.54 15.05 -8.44
CA ILE A 407 -2.90 14.57 -8.40
C ILE A 407 -3.16 13.37 -9.34
N PHE A 408 -2.50 13.39 -10.52
CA PHE A 408 -2.62 12.37 -11.56
C PHE A 408 -1.89 11.08 -11.20
N GLN A 409 -0.72 11.17 -10.57
CA GLN A 409 0.03 9.97 -10.16
C GLN A 409 -0.70 9.18 -9.07
N LEU A 410 -1.36 9.90 -8.15
CA LEU A 410 -2.19 9.26 -7.13
C LEU A 410 -3.42 8.58 -7.74
N LYS A 411 -4.03 9.22 -8.75
CA LYS A 411 -5.13 8.62 -9.52
C LYS A 411 -4.67 7.35 -10.22
N ASP A 412 -3.56 7.41 -10.95
CA ASP A 412 -3.01 6.27 -11.69
C ASP A 412 -2.69 5.12 -10.72
N TYR A 413 -2.04 5.42 -9.58
CA TYR A 413 -1.77 4.43 -8.55
C TYR A 413 -3.06 3.76 -8.03
N ILE A 414 -4.06 4.55 -7.62
CA ILE A 414 -5.33 4.02 -7.10
C ILE A 414 -6.09 3.24 -8.18
N SER A 415 -6.09 3.72 -9.42
CA SER A 415 -6.77 3.08 -10.55
C SER A 415 -6.12 1.73 -10.90
N ASP A 416 -4.80 1.72 -11.08
CA ASP A 416 -4.01 0.54 -11.45
C ASP A 416 -4.08 -0.55 -10.39
N PHE A 417 -4.12 -0.15 -9.12
CA PHE A 417 -4.06 -1.09 -8.01
C PHE A 417 -5.40 -1.50 -7.45
N SER A 418 -6.45 -0.69 -7.50
CA SER A 418 -7.69 -1.07 -6.83
C SER A 418 -8.53 -2.04 -7.67
N GLY A 419 -8.52 -1.91 -9.01
CA GLY A 419 -9.50 -2.58 -9.88
C GLY A 419 -10.94 -2.29 -9.44
N ILE A 420 -11.16 -1.18 -8.73
CA ILE A 420 -12.41 -0.81 -8.08
C ILE A 420 -13.07 0.29 -8.90
N LYS A 421 -14.39 0.16 -9.05
CA LYS A 421 -15.19 1.14 -9.77
C LYS A 421 -15.66 2.27 -8.87
N ILE A 422 -15.78 2.05 -7.56
CA ILE A 422 -16.38 3.02 -6.63
C ILE A 422 -15.57 3.09 -5.35
N ILE A 423 -15.18 4.31 -4.99
CA ILE A 423 -14.43 4.62 -3.78
C ILE A 423 -15.24 5.63 -2.97
N ALA A 424 -15.27 5.45 -1.65
CA ALA A 424 -15.73 6.46 -0.72
C ALA A 424 -14.53 7.24 -0.18
N LEU A 425 -14.66 8.54 -0.04
CA LEU A 425 -13.59 9.41 0.43
C LEU A 425 -14.04 10.10 1.70
N ASN A 426 -13.25 9.93 2.75
CA ASN A 426 -13.44 10.66 4.00
C ASN A 426 -12.65 11.98 3.93
N TYR A 427 -13.31 13.10 4.25
CA TYR A 427 -12.68 14.42 4.25
C TYR A 427 -13.23 15.32 5.38
N GLU A 428 -12.38 16.23 5.83
CA GLU A 428 -12.65 17.20 6.89
C GLU A 428 -12.80 18.62 6.35
N THR A 429 -12.11 18.97 5.26
CA THR A 429 -12.06 20.35 4.73
C THR A 429 -12.50 20.46 3.27
N LYS A 430 -12.90 21.67 2.85
CA LYS A 430 -13.30 21.94 1.45
C LYS A 430 -12.11 21.84 0.49
N GLU A 431 -10.92 22.19 0.96
CA GLU A 431 -9.67 22.08 0.22
C GLU A 431 -9.34 20.62 -0.09
N GLN A 432 -9.59 19.70 0.87
CA GLN A 432 -9.48 18.27 0.64
C GLN A 432 -10.47 17.79 -0.42
N VAL A 433 -11.73 18.26 -0.40
CA VAL A 433 -12.71 17.95 -1.48
C VAL A 433 -12.23 18.40 -2.84
N GLN A 434 -11.68 19.61 -2.93
CA GLN A 434 -11.18 20.14 -4.21
C GLN A 434 -9.99 19.32 -4.72
N CYS A 435 -9.05 18.97 -3.84
CA CYS A 435 -7.95 18.07 -4.17
C CYS A 435 -8.48 16.71 -4.63
N LEU A 436 -9.42 16.10 -3.88
CA LEU A 436 -10.01 14.82 -4.26
C LEU A 436 -10.77 14.90 -5.60
N ASN A 437 -11.53 15.97 -5.86
CA ASN A 437 -12.19 16.19 -7.15
C ASN A 437 -11.18 16.30 -8.30
N GLU A 438 -10.01 16.91 -8.06
CA GLU A 438 -8.93 16.97 -9.04
C GLU A 438 -8.25 15.60 -9.24
N ILE A 439 -8.08 14.78 -8.17
CA ILE A 439 -7.54 13.41 -8.26
C ILE A 439 -8.43 12.58 -9.15
N PHE A 440 -9.74 12.60 -8.89
CA PHE A 440 -10.61 11.70 -9.60
C PHE A 440 -11.00 12.25 -10.98
N ARG A 441 -11.10 13.58 -11.18
CA ARG A 441 -11.47 14.24 -12.46
C ARG A 441 -12.42 13.38 -13.30
N ILE A 442 -13.51 12.96 -12.66
CA ILE A 442 -14.54 12.13 -13.30
C ILE A 442 -15.53 13.11 -13.96
N PRO A 443 -15.68 13.10 -15.30
CA PRO A 443 -16.82 13.74 -15.92
C PRO A 443 -18.09 13.08 -15.34
N ASN A 444 -19.01 13.87 -14.77
CA ASN A 444 -20.28 13.37 -14.19
C ASN A 444 -20.21 12.65 -12.83
N ILE A 445 -19.51 13.21 -11.83
CA ILE A 445 -19.69 12.78 -10.43
C ILE A 445 -21.14 13.08 -9.98
N LYS A 446 -21.88 12.04 -9.57
CA LYS A 446 -23.06 12.21 -8.72
C LYS A 446 -22.60 12.38 -7.27
N TYR A 447 -22.76 13.58 -6.73
CA TYR A 447 -22.45 13.87 -5.34
C TYR A 447 -23.59 13.38 -4.45
N ASP A 448 -23.30 12.42 -3.57
CA ASP A 448 -24.16 12.10 -2.44
C ASP A 448 -23.38 12.45 -1.16
N VAL A 449 -23.68 13.58 -0.54
CA VAL A 449 -23.10 13.97 0.75
C VAL A 449 -23.82 13.18 1.83
N ILE A 450 -23.12 12.19 2.40
CA ILE A 450 -23.64 11.46 3.56
C ILE A 450 -23.30 12.26 4.80
N SER A 451 -24.28 12.96 5.37
CA SER A 451 -24.12 13.64 6.67
C SER A 451 -24.63 12.73 7.78
N ASP A 452 -23.79 12.45 8.77
CA ASP A 452 -24.24 11.80 10.00
C ASP A 452 -25.01 12.83 10.84
N LYS A 453 -26.26 12.49 11.21
CA LYS A 453 -27.12 13.30 12.07
C LYS A 453 -26.62 13.37 13.52
N SER A 454 -25.59 12.60 13.88
CA SER A 454 -25.02 12.55 15.24
C SER A 454 -24.21 13.78 15.67
N GLY A 455 -23.95 14.74 14.76
CA GLY A 455 -23.20 15.96 15.07
C GLY A 455 -21.67 15.79 15.06
N THR A 456 -21.18 14.57 14.82
CA THR A 456 -19.77 14.30 14.51
C THR A 456 -19.54 14.52 13.01
N LYS A 457 -18.83 15.60 12.67
CA LYS A 457 -18.56 16.05 11.29
C LYS A 457 -17.61 15.11 10.56
N GLY A 458 -18.12 14.06 9.94
CA GLY A 458 -17.45 13.37 8.84
C GLY A 458 -18.26 13.58 7.58
N ASN A 459 -17.68 14.18 6.55
CA ASN A 459 -18.31 14.21 5.23
C ASN A 459 -17.73 13.09 4.38
N MET A 460 -18.60 12.32 3.72
CA MET A 460 -18.19 11.26 2.81
C MET A 460 -18.55 11.64 1.37
N LEU A 461 -17.59 11.51 0.46
CA LEU A 461 -17.79 11.71 -0.97
C LEU A 461 -17.71 10.36 -1.69
N LEU A 462 -18.73 10.02 -2.48
CA LEU A 462 -18.72 8.83 -3.31
C LEU A 462 -18.20 9.16 -4.71
N CYS A 463 -17.14 8.47 -5.14
CA CYS A 463 -16.54 8.64 -6.46
C CYS A 463 -16.67 7.35 -7.27
N GLN A 464 -17.17 7.46 -8.50
CA GLN A 464 -17.22 6.36 -9.46
C GLN A 464 -16.15 6.56 -10.54
N MET A 465 -15.17 5.67 -10.61
CA MET A 465 -14.12 5.68 -11.63
C MET A 465 -14.70 5.10 -12.93
N GLU A 466 -14.56 5.82 -14.05
CA GLU A 466 -14.97 5.38 -15.39
C GLU A 466 -14.00 4.36 -16.00
#